data_AF-M4CNX2-F1
#
_entry.id   AF-M4CNX2-F1
#
_cell.length_a   1.000
_cell.length_b   1.000
_cell.length_c   1.000
_cell.angle_alpha   90.00
_cell.angle_beta   90.00
_cell.angle_gamma   90.00
#
_symmetry.space_group_name_H-M   'P 1'
#
loop_
_entity.id
_entity.type
_entity.pdbx_description
1 polymer ?
#
loop_
_entity_poly.entity_id
_entity_poly.type
_entity_poly.pdbx_seq_one_letter_code
_entity_poly.pdbx_strand_id
1 'polypeptide(L)'
;MELFINWENDANNLVDDIEWIQIHGTGWAYSLRRHMNAACRIANLIGAESLSVDYLVNYMRMTSGLTITLGLPSLHSVRPFLIWEGMVLDDDYQMLFAQFMRIPELPLPRGIRRFVVTDMIIHSLDHYHSPITEGNPSFRSYGHNNQDFEQAFINAMNRSPITAAIPTYPSILSFLANAPENNIYAPTLLELLFDDYPNLHVMFATGRGVYQGVPFVRFRDSSGLINGGFMNVELGQGIIVQFVELIGAYVFI
;
A
#
# COMPACT_ATOMS: atom_id res chain seq x y z
N MET A 1 -10.36 15.06 15.71
CA MET A 1 -9.51 13.89 15.43
C MET A 1 -8.07 14.32 15.59
N GLU A 2 -7.32 13.68 16.47
CA GLU A 2 -5.92 14.02 16.76
C GLU A 2 -5.00 12.98 16.11
N LEU A 3 -3.96 13.43 15.40
CA LEU A 3 -2.96 12.58 14.76
C LEU A 3 -1.64 12.69 15.52
N PHE A 4 -1.06 11.55 15.87
CA PHE A 4 0.29 11.47 16.43
C PHE A 4 1.37 11.50 15.33
N ILE A 5 1.01 11.02 14.14
CA ILE A 5 1.82 11.10 12.94
C ILE A 5 0.93 11.58 11.81
N ASN A 6 1.42 12.53 11.04
CA ASN A 6 0.79 12.97 9.81
C ASN A 6 1.86 13.30 8.75
N TRP A 7 2.11 12.35 7.85
CA TRP A 7 3.04 12.51 6.73
C TRP A 7 2.51 13.44 5.64
N GLU A 8 1.21 13.77 5.65
CA GLU A 8 0.60 14.69 4.68
C GLU A 8 1.05 16.14 4.90
N ASN A 9 1.39 16.50 6.14
CA ASN A 9 1.86 17.84 6.49
C ASN A 9 3.40 17.94 6.49
N ASP A 10 4.09 16.91 5.99
CA ASP A 10 5.57 16.93 5.94
C ASP A 10 6.06 17.94 4.90
N ALA A 11 7.11 18.68 5.24
CA ALA A 11 7.67 19.74 4.39
C ALA A 11 8.23 19.22 3.07
N ASN A 12 8.53 17.93 2.96
CA ASN A 12 9.07 17.30 1.75
C ASN A 12 7.99 16.76 0.81
N ASN A 13 6.70 17.04 1.08
CA ASN A 13 5.57 16.56 0.26
C ASN A 13 5.62 15.04 0.05
N LEU A 14 5.83 14.27 1.12
CA LEU A 14 6.02 12.81 1.05
C LEU A 14 4.76 12.07 0.60
N VAL A 15 3.60 12.70 0.67
CA VAL A 15 2.32 12.13 0.24
C VAL A 15 1.86 12.86 -1.00
N ASP A 16 1.78 12.15 -2.13
CA ASP A 16 1.25 12.70 -3.38
C ASP A 16 -0.23 13.04 -3.28
N ASP A 17 -0.68 13.92 -4.19
CA ASP A 17 -2.08 14.20 -4.37
C ASP A 17 -2.89 12.98 -4.85
N ILE A 18 -4.22 13.07 -4.71
CA ILE A 18 -5.11 12.01 -5.21
C ILE A 18 -5.24 12.15 -6.71
N GLU A 19 -5.01 11.04 -7.40
CA GLU A 19 -5.36 10.96 -8.81
C GLU A 19 -6.87 10.81 -8.92
N TRP A 20 -7.46 11.65 -9.77
CA TRP A 20 -8.89 11.68 -10.01
C TRP A 20 -9.41 10.44 -10.74
N ILE A 21 -8.52 9.67 -11.37
CA ILE A 21 -8.85 8.49 -12.15
C ILE A 21 -7.86 7.38 -11.79
N GLN A 22 -8.41 6.26 -11.30
CA GLN A 22 -7.66 5.03 -11.07
C GLN A 22 -8.12 3.96 -12.05
N ILE A 23 -7.18 3.18 -12.59
CA ILE A 23 -7.52 1.94 -13.31
C ILE A 23 -8.04 0.92 -12.30
N HIS A 24 -9.24 0.37 -12.54
CA HIS A 24 -9.84 -0.63 -11.64
C HIS A 24 -8.87 -1.79 -11.35
N GLY A 25 -8.80 -2.23 -10.09
CA GLY A 25 -7.96 -3.34 -9.64
C GLY A 25 -6.48 -3.02 -9.44
N THR A 26 -6.05 -1.78 -9.67
CA THR A 26 -4.63 -1.38 -9.56
C THR A 26 -4.25 -0.66 -8.26
N GLY A 27 -5.07 -0.75 -7.20
CA GLY A 27 -4.84 0.02 -5.96
C GLY A 27 -3.48 -0.26 -5.32
N TRP A 28 -3.02 -1.50 -5.47
CA TRP A 28 -1.67 -1.94 -5.11
C TRP A 28 -0.57 -1.13 -5.81
N ALA A 29 -0.72 -0.82 -7.09
CA ALA A 29 0.28 -0.11 -7.88
C ALA A 29 0.35 1.37 -7.49
N TYR A 30 -0.81 1.99 -7.26
CA TYR A 30 -0.91 3.38 -6.82
C TYR A 30 -0.35 3.55 -5.42
N SER A 31 -0.67 2.64 -4.50
CA SER A 31 -0.10 2.66 -3.15
C SER A 31 1.42 2.45 -3.16
N LEU A 32 1.92 1.45 -3.89
CA LEU A 32 3.37 1.20 -3.98
C LEU A 32 4.12 2.35 -4.66
N ARG A 33 3.54 2.98 -5.69
CA ARG A 33 4.13 4.15 -6.33
C ARG A 33 4.23 5.33 -5.37
N ARG A 34 3.20 5.61 -4.57
CA ARG A 34 3.26 6.65 -3.52
C ARG A 34 4.33 6.32 -2.47
N HIS A 35 4.43 5.06 -2.08
CA HIS A 35 5.45 4.60 -1.14
C HIS A 35 6.88 4.75 -1.70
N MET A 36 7.08 4.39 -2.97
CA MET A 36 8.35 4.63 -3.68
C MET A 36 8.66 6.12 -3.83
N ASN A 37 7.68 6.96 -4.17
CA ASN A 37 7.86 8.42 -4.21
C ASN A 37 8.32 8.95 -2.85
N ALA A 38 7.66 8.55 -1.76
CA ALA A 38 8.05 8.93 -0.40
C ALA A 38 9.48 8.47 -0.06
N ALA A 39 9.83 7.22 -0.37
CA ALA A 39 11.18 6.69 -0.15
C ALA A 39 12.25 7.46 -0.94
N CYS A 40 11.97 7.79 -2.21
CA CYS A 40 12.85 8.59 -3.05
C CYS A 40 13.01 10.02 -2.54
N ARG A 41 11.93 10.66 -2.06
CA ARG A 41 11.98 12.02 -1.48
C ARG A 41 12.76 12.06 -0.18
N ILE A 42 12.56 11.07 0.70
CA ILE A 42 13.37 10.92 1.93
C ILE A 42 14.86 10.78 1.58
N ALA A 43 15.18 10.06 0.49
CA ALA A 43 16.53 9.88 -0.01
C ALA A 43 17.05 11.05 -0.88
N ASN A 44 16.27 12.13 -1.06
CA ASN A 44 16.59 13.27 -1.94
C ASN A 44 16.89 12.91 -3.41
N LEU A 45 16.21 11.88 -3.94
CA LEU A 45 16.39 11.40 -5.31
C LEU A 45 15.44 12.07 -6.32
N ILE A 46 14.28 12.54 -5.85
CA ILE A 46 13.28 13.27 -6.63
C ILE A 46 12.73 14.44 -5.80
N GLY A 47 12.27 15.48 -6.48
CA GLY A 47 11.54 16.59 -5.86
C GLY A 47 10.02 16.39 -5.91
N ALA A 48 9.34 17.32 -6.58
CA ALA A 48 7.90 17.25 -6.85
C ALA A 48 7.53 16.28 -7.99
N GLU A 49 8.53 15.70 -8.66
CA GLU A 49 8.33 14.67 -9.68
C GLU A 49 7.63 13.43 -9.08
N SER A 50 6.96 12.65 -9.93
CA SER A 50 6.33 11.38 -9.56
C SER A 50 6.85 10.24 -10.43
N LEU A 51 7.00 9.08 -9.82
CA LEU A 51 7.27 7.83 -10.53
C LEU A 51 6.02 7.35 -11.29
N SER A 52 6.25 6.62 -12.38
CA SER A 52 5.20 6.18 -13.29
C SER A 52 4.47 4.94 -12.78
N VAL A 53 3.19 5.10 -12.43
CA VAL A 53 2.31 3.96 -12.13
C VAL A 53 2.02 3.12 -13.37
N ASP A 54 1.94 3.76 -14.54
CA ASP A 54 1.69 3.10 -15.81
C ASP A 54 2.83 2.16 -16.17
N TYR A 55 4.08 2.56 -15.94
CA TYR A 55 5.21 1.67 -16.16
C TYR A 55 5.14 0.43 -15.25
N LEU A 56 4.85 0.62 -13.96
CA LEU A 56 4.70 -0.49 -13.01
C LEU A 56 3.60 -1.46 -13.44
N VAL A 57 2.40 -0.95 -13.79
CA VAL A 57 1.28 -1.80 -14.21
C VAL A 57 1.62 -2.54 -15.51
N ASN A 58 2.21 -1.86 -16.50
CA ASN A 58 2.61 -2.48 -17.76
C ASN A 58 3.68 -3.56 -17.56
N TYR A 59 4.69 -3.29 -16.72
CA TYR A 59 5.72 -4.27 -16.39
C TYR A 59 5.13 -5.53 -15.77
N MET A 60 4.28 -5.36 -14.75
CA MET A 60 3.65 -6.48 -14.05
C MET A 60 2.70 -7.27 -14.96
N ARG A 61 1.99 -6.58 -15.87
CA ARG A 61 1.15 -7.23 -16.88
C ARG A 61 1.95 -8.16 -17.80
N MET A 62 3.18 -7.78 -18.17
CA MET A 62 4.02 -8.57 -19.06
C MET A 62 4.77 -9.70 -18.37
N THR A 63 5.07 -9.58 -17.07
CA THR A 63 6.01 -10.47 -16.37
C THR A 63 5.39 -11.33 -15.27
N SER A 64 4.27 -10.91 -14.69
CA SER A 64 3.83 -11.39 -13.38
C SER A 64 2.40 -11.94 -13.36
N GLY A 65 1.77 -12.09 -14.53
CA GLY A 65 0.45 -12.73 -14.66
C GLY A 65 -0.61 -12.07 -13.79
N LEU A 66 -0.74 -10.73 -13.88
CA LEU A 66 -1.83 -10.00 -13.22
C LEU A 66 -3.17 -10.71 -13.44
N THR A 67 -4.09 -10.60 -12.48
CA THR A 67 -5.44 -11.14 -12.66
C THR A 67 -6.12 -10.47 -13.86
N ILE A 68 -7.22 -11.06 -14.34
CA ILE A 68 -8.01 -10.49 -15.44
C ILE A 68 -8.46 -9.05 -15.14
N THR A 69 -8.63 -8.71 -13.85
CA THR A 69 -9.00 -7.39 -13.36
C THR A 69 -7.81 -6.49 -13.02
N LEU A 70 -6.59 -6.84 -13.46
CA LEU A 70 -5.33 -6.15 -13.16
C LEU A 70 -4.94 -6.14 -11.67
N GLY A 71 -5.57 -7.01 -10.88
CA GLY A 71 -5.21 -7.27 -9.50
C GLY A 71 -3.87 -8.02 -9.41
N LEU A 72 -3.17 -7.79 -8.31
CA LEU A 72 -1.92 -8.48 -8.01
C LEU A 72 -2.22 -9.71 -7.15
N PRO A 73 -1.76 -10.92 -7.53
CA PRO A 73 -1.98 -12.12 -6.72
C PRO A 73 -1.26 -12.08 -5.37
N SER A 74 -0.13 -11.38 -5.31
CA SER A 74 0.63 -11.16 -4.07
C SER A 74 1.58 -9.97 -4.21
N LEU A 75 1.73 -9.16 -3.15
CA LEU A 75 2.74 -8.08 -3.10
C LEU A 75 4.16 -8.61 -3.31
N HIS A 76 4.43 -9.90 -3.01
CA HIS A 76 5.72 -10.53 -3.29
C HIS A 76 6.10 -10.51 -4.77
N SER A 77 5.11 -10.54 -5.68
CA SER A 77 5.37 -10.55 -7.12
C SER A 77 6.02 -9.26 -7.61
N VAL A 78 5.85 -8.12 -6.90
CA VAL A 78 6.41 -6.82 -7.29
C VAL A 78 7.87 -6.67 -6.84
N ARG A 79 8.33 -7.47 -5.88
CA ARG A 79 9.68 -7.35 -5.29
C ARG A 79 10.81 -7.41 -6.33
N PRO A 80 10.83 -8.37 -7.29
CA PRO A 80 11.88 -8.39 -8.31
C PRO A 80 11.92 -7.13 -9.16
N PHE A 81 10.75 -6.56 -9.48
CA PHE A 81 10.68 -5.30 -10.23
C PHE A 81 11.32 -4.15 -9.43
N LEU A 82 10.94 -3.95 -8.17
CA LEU A 82 11.43 -2.82 -7.38
C LEU A 82 12.92 -2.92 -6.99
N ILE A 83 13.52 -4.10 -7.02
CA ILE A 83 14.94 -4.30 -6.70
C ILE A 83 15.81 -4.25 -7.96
N TRP A 84 15.36 -4.81 -9.08
CA TRP A 84 16.22 -5.05 -10.25
C TRP A 84 15.90 -4.18 -11.46
N GLU A 85 14.63 -3.86 -11.71
CA GLU A 85 14.25 -3.04 -12.86
C GLU A 85 14.03 -1.59 -12.45
N GLY A 86 13.30 -1.36 -11.35
CA GLY A 86 13.01 -0.06 -10.81
C GLY A 86 11.87 0.67 -11.50
N MET A 87 11.34 1.68 -10.82
CA MET A 87 10.41 2.64 -11.41
C MET A 87 11.17 3.68 -12.23
N VAL A 88 10.47 4.35 -13.14
CA VAL A 88 10.98 5.53 -13.86
C VAL A 88 10.11 6.73 -13.53
N LEU A 89 10.58 7.95 -13.83
CA LEU A 89 9.72 9.13 -13.76
C LEU A 89 8.56 9.01 -14.75
N ASP A 90 7.40 9.55 -14.38
CA ASP A 90 6.24 9.53 -15.26
C ASP A 90 6.51 10.30 -16.56
N ASP A 91 7.09 11.49 -16.48
CA ASP A 91 7.46 12.29 -17.66
C ASP A 91 8.38 11.54 -18.62
N ASP A 92 9.37 10.80 -18.10
CA ASP A 92 10.29 9.99 -18.92
C ASP A 92 9.53 8.85 -19.64
N TYR A 93 8.58 8.20 -18.95
CA TYR A 93 7.77 7.14 -19.53
C TYR A 93 6.77 7.67 -20.57
N GLN A 94 6.12 8.81 -20.29
CA GLN A 94 5.21 9.47 -21.23
C GLN A 94 5.95 9.94 -22.49
N MET A 95 7.17 10.45 -22.35
CA MET A 95 8.00 10.85 -23.49
C MET A 95 8.34 9.65 -24.38
N LEU A 96 8.67 8.48 -23.80
CA LEU A 96 8.87 7.25 -24.56
C LEU A 96 7.60 6.82 -25.29
N PHE A 97 6.45 6.83 -24.60
CA PHE A 97 5.18 6.49 -25.22
C PHE A 97 4.87 7.41 -26.41
N ALA A 98 5.06 8.72 -26.25
CA ALA A 98 4.85 9.70 -27.31
C ALA A 98 5.82 9.52 -28.49
N GLN A 99 7.08 9.17 -28.22
CA GLN A 99 8.09 8.94 -29.26
C GLN A 99 7.74 7.75 -30.16
N PHE A 100 7.27 6.65 -29.56
CA PHE A 100 7.00 5.41 -30.29
C PHE A 100 5.52 5.21 -30.64
N MET A 101 4.64 6.06 -30.13
CA MET A 101 3.17 5.96 -30.26
C MET A 101 2.64 4.57 -29.85
N ARG A 102 3.32 3.92 -28.89
CA ARG A 102 3.00 2.58 -28.38
C ARG A 102 3.58 2.40 -26.97
N ILE A 103 3.05 1.43 -26.23
CA ILE A 103 3.60 1.01 -24.94
C ILE A 103 5.08 0.63 -25.16
N PRO A 104 6.04 1.25 -24.44
CA PRO A 104 7.45 0.92 -24.57
C PRO A 104 7.70 -0.57 -24.35
N GLU A 105 8.49 -1.18 -25.24
CA GLU A 105 8.90 -2.58 -25.09
C GLU A 105 9.83 -2.74 -23.88
N LEU A 106 9.77 -3.91 -23.23
CA LEU A 106 10.64 -4.27 -22.10
C LEU A 106 11.85 -5.10 -22.58
N PRO A 107 13.05 -4.89 -22.01
CA PRO A 107 13.39 -3.87 -21.01
C PRO A 107 13.45 -2.46 -21.63
N LEU A 108 13.23 -1.44 -20.81
CA LEU A 108 13.33 -0.04 -21.27
C LEU A 108 14.74 0.29 -21.80
N PRO A 109 14.88 1.29 -22.69
CA PRO A 109 16.18 1.76 -23.15
C PRO A 109 17.15 2.08 -22.01
N ARG A 110 18.44 1.90 -22.28
CA ARG A 110 19.52 2.32 -21.36
C ARG A 110 19.57 3.85 -21.27
N GLY A 111 20.06 4.38 -20.16
CA GLY A 111 20.20 5.84 -19.98
C GLY A 111 19.00 6.53 -19.34
N ILE A 112 17.93 5.79 -19.07
CA ILE A 112 16.77 6.28 -18.30
C ILE A 112 17.05 6.01 -16.82
N ARG A 113 16.89 7.03 -15.99
CA ARG A 113 17.06 6.89 -14.53
C ARG A 113 16.02 5.92 -13.99
N ARG A 114 16.49 4.89 -13.30
CA ARG A 114 15.64 3.90 -12.64
C ARG A 114 15.78 3.99 -11.14
N PHE A 115 14.65 4.06 -10.46
CA PHE A 115 14.53 4.22 -9.02
C PHE A 115 14.17 2.87 -8.42
N VAL A 116 15.07 2.35 -7.60
CA VAL A 116 14.98 1.03 -6.97
C VAL A 116 15.15 1.14 -5.48
N VAL A 117 14.85 0.04 -4.79
CA VAL A 117 15.14 -0.16 -3.37
C VAL A 117 16.17 -1.27 -3.21
N THR A 118 16.99 -1.16 -2.17
CA THR A 118 17.89 -2.26 -1.78
C THR A 118 17.12 -3.48 -1.30
N ASP A 119 15.98 -3.29 -0.63
CA ASP A 119 15.09 -4.37 -0.27
C ASP A 119 13.63 -3.91 -0.15
N MET A 120 12.72 -4.88 -0.28
CA MET A 120 11.29 -4.77 0.01
C MET A 120 10.93 -5.88 0.99
N ILE A 121 10.64 -5.50 2.24
CA ILE A 121 10.22 -6.44 3.28
C ILE A 121 8.70 -6.42 3.33
N ILE A 122 8.09 -7.61 3.27
CA ILE A 122 6.63 -7.77 3.33
C ILE A 122 6.30 -8.47 4.64
N HIS A 123 5.58 -7.77 5.50
CA HIS A 123 5.06 -8.30 6.75
C HIS A 123 3.65 -8.78 6.52
N SER A 124 3.40 -10.08 6.77
CA SER A 124 2.07 -10.67 6.80
C SER A 124 1.72 -11.01 8.25
N LEU A 125 0.48 -10.76 8.65
CA LEU A 125 0.00 -11.07 10.00
C LEU A 125 0.23 -12.55 10.36
N ASP A 126 0.01 -13.45 9.41
CA ASP A 126 0.24 -14.89 9.57
C ASP A 126 1.69 -15.24 9.95
N HIS A 127 2.68 -14.43 9.55
CA HIS A 127 4.09 -14.68 9.90
C HIS A 127 4.42 -14.34 11.36
N TYR A 128 3.54 -13.58 12.03
CA TYR A 128 3.69 -13.21 13.43
C TYR A 128 2.88 -14.11 14.36
N HIS A 129 2.06 -15.01 13.81
CA HIS A 129 1.41 -16.05 14.58
C HIS A 129 2.42 -17.17 14.85
N SER A 130 2.79 -17.35 16.12
CA SER A 130 3.58 -18.52 16.54
C SER A 130 2.87 -19.80 16.10
N PRO A 131 3.58 -20.83 15.61
CA PRO A 131 2.95 -22.11 15.27
C PRO A 131 2.17 -22.61 16.48
N ILE A 132 0.89 -22.87 16.27
CA ILE A 132 -0.02 -23.46 17.26
C ILE A 132 0.69 -24.69 17.82
N THR A 133 1.11 -24.64 19.09
CA THR A 133 1.51 -25.84 19.81
C THR A 133 0.32 -26.78 19.80
N GLU A 134 0.53 -27.94 19.16
CA GLU A 134 -0.40 -29.05 18.92
C GLU A 134 -1.61 -29.09 19.86
N GLY A 135 -2.84 -29.07 19.31
CA GLY A 135 -3.99 -29.50 20.09
C GLY A 135 -5.41 -29.10 19.69
N ASN A 136 -5.67 -28.28 18.67
CA ASN A 136 -7.03 -28.17 18.08
C ASN A 136 -7.05 -27.36 16.76
N PRO A 137 -7.43 -27.93 15.60
CA PRO A 137 -7.47 -27.21 14.32
C PRO A 137 -8.72 -26.34 14.10
N SER A 138 -9.54 -26.14 15.13
CA SER A 138 -10.81 -25.42 15.02
C SER A 138 -10.88 -24.38 16.12
N PHE A 139 -11.11 -23.12 15.73
CA PHE A 139 -10.88 -21.87 16.48
C PHE A 139 -9.45 -21.31 16.40
N ARG A 140 -9.12 -20.64 15.29
CA ARG A 140 -8.26 -19.45 15.33
C ARG A 140 -9.05 -18.38 16.09
N SER A 141 -9.00 -18.45 17.41
CA SER A 141 -9.83 -17.61 18.28
C SER A 141 -9.39 -16.15 18.16
N TYR A 142 -10.37 -15.25 18.05
CA TYR A 142 -10.29 -13.91 18.61
C TYR A 142 -9.47 -13.94 19.92
N GLY A 143 -8.26 -13.37 19.89
CA GLY A 143 -7.34 -13.43 21.04
C GLY A 143 -5.89 -13.80 20.73
N HIS A 144 -5.50 -14.06 19.47
CA HIS A 144 -4.08 -14.11 19.15
C HIS A 144 -3.46 -12.71 19.34
N ASN A 145 -2.36 -12.68 20.10
CA ASN A 145 -1.67 -11.44 20.42
C ASN A 145 -0.98 -10.87 19.18
N ASN A 146 -1.70 -10.04 18.41
CA ASN A 146 -1.16 -9.37 17.22
C ASN A 146 -0.24 -8.18 17.57
N GLN A 147 0.08 -8.00 18.85
CA GLN A 147 0.91 -6.88 19.33
C GLN A 147 2.25 -6.80 18.60
N ASP A 148 2.91 -7.91 18.30
CA ASP A 148 4.20 -7.88 17.62
C ASP A 148 4.09 -7.37 16.18
N PHE A 149 3.06 -7.80 15.45
CA PHE A 149 2.76 -7.31 14.10
C PHE A 149 2.38 -5.83 14.12
N GLU A 150 1.47 -5.43 15.01
CA GLU A 150 1.03 -4.05 15.14
C GLU A 150 2.16 -3.13 15.60
N GLN A 151 3.02 -3.59 16.50
CA GLN A 151 4.20 -2.84 16.93
C GLN A 151 5.21 -2.69 15.80
N ALA A 152 5.42 -3.73 14.98
CA ALA A 152 6.25 -3.64 13.78
C ALA A 152 5.67 -2.63 12.78
N PHE A 153 4.35 -2.69 12.52
CA PHE A 153 3.64 -1.72 11.69
C PHE A 153 3.80 -0.28 12.21
N ILE A 154 3.60 -0.05 13.51
CA ILE A 154 3.77 1.27 14.15
C ILE A 154 5.23 1.74 14.03
N ASN A 155 6.20 0.85 14.25
CA ASN A 155 7.62 1.17 14.13
C ASN A 155 8.00 1.59 12.71
N ALA A 156 7.46 0.92 11.70
CA ALA A 156 7.63 1.29 10.29
C ALA A 156 6.99 2.66 10.00
N MET A 157 5.74 2.88 10.43
CA MET A 157 5.01 4.15 10.25
C MET A 157 5.68 5.35 10.94
N ASN A 158 6.44 5.12 12.02
CA ASN A 158 7.23 6.16 12.68
C ASN A 158 8.42 6.65 11.82
N ARG A 159 8.80 5.93 10.75
CA ARG A 159 9.96 6.22 9.91
C ARG A 159 9.58 6.71 8.52
N SER A 160 8.49 6.21 7.95
CA SER A 160 7.96 6.62 6.66
C SER A 160 6.46 6.30 6.56
N PRO A 161 5.71 6.92 5.63
CA PRO A 161 4.42 6.37 5.22
C PRO A 161 4.63 5.01 4.54
N ILE A 162 3.65 4.11 4.63
CA ILE A 162 3.80 2.74 4.14
C ILE A 162 2.59 2.25 3.33
N THR A 163 2.85 1.34 2.40
CA THR A 163 1.78 0.55 1.76
C THR A 163 1.31 -0.53 2.73
N ALA A 164 0.00 -0.60 2.98
CA ALA A 164 -0.60 -1.66 3.79
C ALA A 164 -1.90 -2.15 3.18
N ALA A 165 -2.38 -3.29 3.65
CA ALA A 165 -3.56 -3.95 3.13
C ALA A 165 -4.48 -4.44 4.26
N ILE A 166 -5.77 -4.31 3.99
CA ILE A 166 -6.85 -4.93 4.77
C ILE A 166 -7.59 -5.92 3.86
N PRO A 167 -8.24 -6.96 4.41
CA PRO A 167 -9.15 -7.76 3.61
C PRO A 167 -10.33 -6.93 3.10
N THR A 168 -10.81 -7.22 1.90
CA THR A 168 -11.97 -6.55 1.31
C THR A 168 -13.26 -7.12 1.92
N TYR A 169 -13.60 -6.66 3.12
CA TYR A 169 -14.82 -7.05 3.81
C TYR A 169 -16.07 -6.42 3.17
N PRO A 170 -17.22 -7.14 3.15
CA PRO A 170 -18.50 -6.59 2.70
C PRO A 170 -18.90 -5.28 3.41
N SER A 171 -18.57 -5.13 4.70
CA SER A 171 -18.87 -3.94 5.50
C SER A 171 -18.18 -2.67 5.00
N ILE A 172 -17.11 -2.76 4.20
CA ILE A 172 -16.48 -1.59 3.58
C ILE A 172 -17.52 -0.82 2.76
N LEU A 173 -18.34 -1.50 1.95
CA LEU A 173 -19.36 -0.84 1.12
C LEU A 173 -20.38 -0.08 1.96
N SER A 174 -20.79 -0.66 3.10
CA SER A 174 -21.71 0.00 4.04
C SER A 174 -21.09 1.23 4.68
N PHE A 175 -19.81 1.15 5.07
CA PHE A 175 -19.05 2.29 5.58
C PHE A 175 -18.93 3.41 4.55
N LEU A 176 -18.68 3.07 3.28
CA LEU A 176 -18.59 4.05 2.19
C LEU A 176 -19.92 4.75 1.92
N ALA A 177 -21.02 4.02 1.98
CA ALA A 177 -22.35 4.58 1.75
C ALA A 177 -22.84 5.42 2.94
N ASN A 178 -22.57 4.99 4.16
CA ASN A 178 -23.06 5.60 5.40
C ASN A 178 -22.00 5.48 6.51
N ALA A 179 -20.98 6.34 6.45
CA ALA A 179 -19.93 6.33 7.45
C ALA A 179 -20.50 6.66 8.85
N PRO A 180 -20.08 5.96 9.92
CA PRO A 180 -20.44 6.32 11.30
C PRO A 180 -19.93 7.73 11.65
N GLU A 181 -20.50 8.34 12.70
CA GLU A 181 -20.13 9.71 13.11
C GLU A 181 -18.64 9.88 13.42
N ASN A 182 -17.97 8.82 13.91
CA ASN A 182 -16.55 8.86 14.20
C ASN A 182 -15.67 8.74 12.93
N ASN A 183 -16.25 8.39 11.79
CA ASN A 183 -15.60 8.20 10.49
C ASN A 183 -14.36 7.28 10.57
N ILE A 184 -14.44 6.24 11.41
CA ILE A 184 -13.45 5.18 11.54
C ILE A 184 -14.10 3.88 11.11
N TYR A 185 -13.50 3.23 10.12
CA TYR A 185 -13.91 1.93 9.64
C TYR A 185 -13.37 0.83 10.55
N ALA A 186 -14.24 -0.09 10.93
CA ALA A 186 -13.90 -1.37 11.51
C ALA A 186 -14.78 -2.45 10.87
N PRO A 187 -14.25 -3.63 10.54
CA PRO A 187 -15.08 -4.74 10.10
C PRO A 187 -15.99 -5.21 11.24
N THR A 188 -17.07 -5.90 10.89
CA THR A 188 -17.95 -6.50 11.88
C THR A 188 -17.25 -7.64 12.63
N LEU A 189 -17.69 -7.91 13.85
CA LEU A 189 -17.19 -9.05 14.65
C LEU A 189 -17.24 -10.37 13.85
N LEU A 190 -18.31 -10.57 13.09
CA LEU A 190 -18.51 -11.76 12.27
C LEU A 190 -17.48 -11.85 11.14
N GLU A 191 -17.21 -10.75 10.44
CA GLU A 191 -16.22 -10.71 9.37
C GLU A 191 -14.80 -10.99 9.86
N LEU A 192 -14.45 -10.51 11.05
CA LEU A 192 -13.17 -10.80 11.69
C LEU A 192 -13.05 -12.24 12.19
N LEU A 193 -14.16 -12.97 12.34
CA LEU A 193 -14.17 -14.39 12.74
C LEU A 193 -13.96 -15.33 11.55
N PHE A 194 -14.08 -14.86 10.32
CA PHE A 194 -13.93 -15.67 9.10
C PHE A 194 -12.68 -15.25 8.30
N ASP A 195 -11.80 -16.22 8.02
CA ASP A 195 -10.56 -16.04 7.26
C ASP A 195 -10.76 -16.05 5.72
N ASP A 196 -12.02 -16.05 5.24
CA ASP A 196 -12.37 -16.37 3.85
C ASP A 196 -12.42 -15.16 2.89
N TYR A 197 -11.62 -14.13 3.14
CA TYR A 197 -11.57 -12.94 2.27
C TYR A 197 -10.26 -12.92 1.45
N PRO A 198 -10.23 -13.57 0.26
CA PRO A 198 -9.00 -13.74 -0.52
C PRO A 198 -8.51 -12.43 -1.16
N ASN A 199 -9.35 -11.40 -1.22
CA ASN A 199 -9.03 -10.14 -1.84
C ASN A 199 -8.55 -9.14 -0.78
N LEU A 200 -7.44 -8.49 -1.08
CA LEU A 200 -6.87 -7.42 -0.27
C LEU A 200 -7.16 -6.06 -0.90
N HIS A 201 -7.61 -5.12 -0.09
CA HIS A 201 -7.66 -3.71 -0.43
C HIS A 201 -6.36 -3.05 0.05
N VAL A 202 -5.49 -2.70 -0.91
CA VAL A 202 -4.17 -2.12 -0.66
C VAL A 202 -4.25 -0.60 -0.72
N MET A 203 -3.84 0.07 0.35
CA MET A 203 -3.89 1.52 0.53
C MET A 203 -2.55 2.07 1.02
N PHE A 204 -2.41 3.40 1.06
CA PHE A 204 -1.20 4.07 1.53
C PHE A 204 -1.43 4.71 2.89
N ALA A 205 -0.80 4.18 3.95
CA ALA A 205 -0.91 4.70 5.31
C ALA A 205 -0.09 5.99 5.47
N THR A 206 -0.76 7.08 5.81
CA THR A 206 -0.18 8.43 5.86
C THR A 206 -0.19 9.04 7.26
N GLY A 207 -0.96 8.47 8.19
CA GLY A 207 -0.98 8.95 9.56
C GLY A 207 -1.56 7.93 10.54
N ARG A 208 -1.42 8.22 11.83
CA ARG A 208 -2.06 7.48 12.91
C ARG A 208 -2.51 8.41 14.01
N GLY A 209 -3.59 8.07 14.70
CA GLY A 209 -4.18 8.93 15.71
C GLY A 209 -5.15 8.22 16.62
N VAL A 210 -5.83 8.99 17.46
CA VAL A 210 -6.94 8.54 18.30
C VAL A 210 -8.09 9.51 18.16
N TYR A 211 -9.31 9.00 18.09
CA TYR A 211 -10.51 9.81 18.14
C TYR A 211 -11.55 9.14 19.04
N GLN A 212 -12.04 9.89 20.04
CA GLN A 212 -13.01 9.40 21.02
C GLN A 212 -12.58 8.07 21.69
N GLY A 213 -11.27 7.89 21.91
CA GLY A 213 -10.70 6.68 22.50
C GLY A 213 -10.41 5.53 21.52
N VAL A 214 -10.80 5.65 20.25
CA VAL A 214 -10.54 4.63 19.22
C VAL A 214 -9.23 4.97 18.48
N PRO A 215 -8.19 4.12 18.55
CA PRO A 215 -6.98 4.28 17.77
C PRO A 215 -7.25 3.95 16.30
N PHE A 216 -6.67 4.72 15.38
CA PHE A 216 -6.87 4.52 13.95
C PHE A 216 -5.62 4.84 13.14
N VAL A 217 -5.56 4.28 11.94
CA VAL A 217 -4.63 4.62 10.88
C VAL A 217 -5.39 5.39 9.80
N ARG A 218 -4.82 6.50 9.37
CA ARG A 218 -5.30 7.26 8.22
C ARG A 218 -4.66 6.69 6.96
N PHE A 219 -5.49 6.26 6.04
CA PHE A 219 -5.11 5.77 4.73
C PHE A 219 -5.52 6.74 3.65
N ARG A 220 -4.64 6.91 2.66
CA ARG A 220 -4.96 7.51 1.38
C ARG A 220 -5.33 6.41 0.39
N ASP A 221 -6.62 6.35 0.08
CA ASP A 221 -7.17 5.40 -0.89
C ASP A 221 -6.99 5.96 -2.30
N SER A 222 -6.67 5.08 -3.26
CA SER A 222 -6.52 5.43 -4.66
C SER A 222 -7.85 5.52 -5.40
N SER A 223 -8.96 5.02 -4.84
CA SER A 223 -10.26 5.03 -5.53
C SER A 223 -10.84 6.42 -5.73
N GLY A 224 -10.42 7.41 -4.93
CA GLY A 224 -10.98 8.77 -4.94
C GLY A 224 -12.43 8.87 -4.43
N LEU A 225 -13.05 7.75 -4.06
CA LEU A 225 -14.47 7.66 -3.71
C LEU A 225 -14.77 7.97 -2.23
N ILE A 226 -13.74 8.06 -1.38
CA ILE A 226 -13.89 8.15 0.08
C ILE A 226 -13.45 9.52 0.58
N ASN A 227 -14.35 10.37 1.07
CA ASN A 227 -14.04 11.55 1.91
C ASN A 227 -12.77 12.36 1.48
N GLY A 228 -12.69 12.75 0.21
CA GLY A 228 -11.51 13.45 -0.32
C GLY A 228 -10.27 12.57 -0.43
N GLY A 229 -10.45 11.27 -0.75
CA GLY A 229 -9.47 10.20 -0.92
C GLY A 229 -8.88 9.59 0.36
N PHE A 230 -9.55 9.76 1.52
CA PHE A 230 -9.08 9.23 2.79
C PHE A 230 -10.05 8.26 3.47
N MET A 231 -9.50 7.24 4.09
CA MET A 231 -10.20 6.28 4.93
C MET A 231 -9.46 6.15 6.26
N ASN A 232 -10.16 6.29 7.39
CA ASN A 232 -9.58 5.95 8.68
C ASN A 232 -9.98 4.52 9.02
N VAL A 233 -9.01 3.67 9.36
CA VAL A 233 -9.23 2.28 9.72
C VAL A 233 -8.82 2.09 11.16
N GLU A 234 -9.65 1.44 11.97
CA GLU A 234 -9.34 1.12 13.36
C GLU A 234 -8.03 0.31 13.45
N LEU A 235 -7.18 0.68 14.39
CA LEU A 235 -5.96 -0.08 14.69
C LEU A 235 -6.28 -1.10 15.78
N GLY A 236 -5.83 -2.34 15.59
CA GLY A 236 -6.17 -3.43 16.49
C GLY A 236 -6.76 -4.62 15.73
N GLN A 237 -6.99 -5.70 16.48
CA GLN A 237 -7.86 -6.82 16.10
C GLN A 237 -7.46 -7.56 14.80
N GLY A 238 -6.24 -7.33 14.29
CA GLY A 238 -5.79 -7.96 13.04
C GLY A 238 -6.48 -7.42 11.78
N ILE A 239 -7.04 -6.21 11.81
CA ILE A 239 -7.72 -5.59 10.65
C ILE A 239 -6.72 -5.35 9.50
N ILE A 240 -5.54 -4.81 9.83
CA ILE A 240 -4.42 -4.72 8.90
C ILE A 240 -3.73 -6.08 8.90
N VAL A 241 -3.65 -6.71 7.73
CA VAL A 241 -3.13 -8.07 7.58
C VAL A 241 -1.79 -8.11 6.86
N GLN A 242 -1.43 -7.05 6.15
CA GLN A 242 -0.16 -6.98 5.43
C GLN A 242 0.35 -5.54 5.35
N PHE A 243 1.67 -5.35 5.44
CA PHE A 243 2.32 -4.09 5.09
C PHE A 243 3.71 -4.29 4.48
N VAL A 244 4.21 -3.24 3.84
CA VAL A 244 5.48 -3.21 3.13
C VAL A 244 6.42 -2.20 3.80
N GLU A 245 7.68 -2.56 3.93
CA GLU A 245 8.79 -1.63 4.15
C GLU A 245 9.68 -1.59 2.91
N LEU A 246 10.01 -0.37 2.46
CA LEU A 246 10.95 -0.13 1.37
C LEU A 246 12.26 0.39 1.94
N ILE A 247 13.36 -0.31 1.67
CA ILE A 247 14.66 -0.05 2.28
C ILE A 247 15.62 0.52 1.26
N GLY A 248 16.23 1.66 1.59
CA GLY A 248 17.37 2.22 0.85
C GLY A 248 17.04 2.50 -0.62
N ALA A 249 16.21 3.50 -0.90
CA ALA A 249 15.97 3.93 -2.28
C ALA A 249 17.27 4.47 -2.91
N TYR A 250 17.53 4.13 -4.17
CA TYR A 250 18.67 4.64 -4.95
C TYR A 250 18.36 4.67 -6.45
N VAL A 251 19.23 5.33 -7.21
CA VAL A 251 19.12 5.45 -8.68
C VAL A 251 20.23 4.66 -9.36
N PHE A 252 19.90 3.94 -10.43
CA PHE A 252 20.88 3.47 -11.42
C PHE A 252 20.45 3.84 -12.84
N ILE A 253 21.38 3.75 -13.79
CA ILE A 253 21.26 4.22 -15.18
C ILE A 253 21.61 3.08 -16.15
#